data_AF-A0A9D4JQI8-F1
#
_entry.id   AF-A0A9D4JQI8-F1
#
_cell.length_a   1.000
_cell.length_b   1.000
_cell.length_c   1.000
_cell.angle_alpha   90.00
_cell.angle_beta   90.00
_cell.angle_gamma   90.00
#
_symmetry.space_group_name_H-M   'P 1'
#
loop_
_entity.id
_entity.type
_entity.pdbx_description
1 polymer ?
#
loop_
_entity_poly.entity_id
_entity_poly.type
_entity_poly.pdbx_seq_one_letter_code
_entity_poly.pdbx_strand_id
1 'polypeptide(L)'
;MLSSPVFLRNFSPRWKEAGPPPFKIKPVKGAVHAVLSRAFVEFALHNEKAVEFYNWTTQTKIPDKTFFATLNHNPSLGAPGAYTGWFVVIRISHVEV
;
A
#
# COMPACT_ATOMS: atom_id res chain seq x y z
N MET A 1 -7.60 -33.35 -2.68
CA MET A 1 -7.60 -31.99 -3.25
C MET A 1 -7.03 -31.05 -2.20
N LEU A 2 -5.75 -30.70 -2.32
CA LEU A 2 -5.06 -29.84 -1.35
C LEU A 2 -5.27 -28.37 -1.76
N SER A 3 -6.17 -27.67 -1.07
CA SER A 3 -6.24 -26.21 -1.14
C SER A 3 -4.95 -25.63 -0.56
N SER A 4 -4.15 -24.97 -1.39
CA SER A 4 -2.81 -24.47 -1.05
C SER A 4 -2.83 -23.51 0.16
N PRO A 5 -1.93 -23.67 1.17
CA PRO A 5 -1.94 -22.88 2.40
C PRO A 5 -1.20 -21.53 2.26
N VAL A 6 -1.38 -20.83 1.15
CA VAL A 6 -0.63 -19.59 0.85
C VAL A 6 -1.40 -18.33 1.28
N PHE A 7 -2.68 -18.44 1.65
CA PHE A 7 -3.54 -17.28 1.93
C PHE A 7 -3.56 -16.82 3.42
N LEU A 8 -2.89 -17.52 4.33
CA LEU A 8 -2.86 -17.18 5.76
C LEU A 8 -1.45 -16.85 6.25
N ARG A 9 -0.80 -15.84 5.65
CA ARG A 9 0.42 -15.28 6.24
C ARG A 9 0.22 -13.81 6.61
N ASN A 10 0.26 -13.59 7.93
CA ASN A 10 0.55 -12.33 8.61
C ASN A 10 -0.61 -11.38 8.90
N PHE A 11 -1.57 -11.80 9.72
CA PHE A 11 -2.19 -10.82 10.62
C PHE A 11 -1.23 -10.56 11.78
N SER A 12 -0.28 -9.65 11.54
CA SER A 12 0.48 -9.03 12.62
C SER A 12 -0.51 -8.67 13.75
N PRO A 13 -0.14 -8.83 15.04
CA PRO A 13 -1.00 -8.41 16.16
C PRO A 13 -1.48 -6.95 16.05
N ARG A 14 -0.80 -6.12 15.24
CA ARG A 14 -1.19 -4.74 14.91
C ARG A 14 -2.51 -4.62 14.15
N TRP A 15 -2.83 -5.59 13.28
CA TRP A 15 -3.95 -5.52 12.33
C TRP A 15 -5.02 -6.59 12.57
N LYS A 16 -4.77 -7.52 13.50
CA LYS A 16 -5.64 -8.67 13.75
C LYS A 16 -7.09 -8.26 14.09
N GLU A 17 -7.26 -7.19 14.86
CA GLU A 17 -8.57 -6.71 15.32
C GLU A 17 -9.39 -6.02 14.22
N ALA A 18 -8.72 -5.49 13.19
CA ALA A 18 -9.37 -4.81 12.06
C ALA A 18 -9.93 -5.78 10.99
N GLY A 19 -9.67 -7.09 11.12
CA GLY A 19 -10.00 -8.06 10.08
C GLY A 19 -9.21 -7.82 8.77
N PRO A 20 -9.62 -8.46 7.66
CA PRO A 20 -8.89 -8.33 6.39
C PRO A 20 -8.97 -6.91 5.81
N PRO A 21 -7.85 -6.37 5.30
CA PRO A 21 -7.83 -5.07 4.64
C PRO A 21 -8.65 -5.09 3.34
N PRO A 22 -9.29 -3.96 2.97
CA PRO A 22 -10.06 -3.85 1.75
C PRO A 22 -9.17 -3.99 0.49
N PHE A 23 -9.79 -4.32 -0.65
CA PHE A 23 -9.16 -4.36 -1.97
C PHE A 23 -7.88 -5.20 -2.10
N LYS A 24 -7.69 -6.21 -1.24
CA LYS A 24 -6.47 -7.04 -1.20
C LYS A 24 -5.19 -6.19 -0.98
N ILE A 25 -5.33 -5.02 -0.35
CA ILE A 25 -4.20 -4.17 0.04
C ILE A 25 -3.35 -4.95 1.05
N LYS A 26 -2.03 -4.94 0.87
CA LYS A 26 -1.10 -5.57 1.81
C LYS A 26 -0.62 -4.50 2.80
N PRO A 27 -1.08 -4.50 4.05
CA PRO A 27 -0.67 -3.49 5.02
C PRO A 27 0.83 -3.61 5.29
N VAL A 28 1.49 -2.46 5.36
CA VAL A 28 2.93 -2.33 5.57
C VAL A 28 3.17 -1.43 6.78
N LYS A 29 4.11 -1.84 7.63
CA LYS A 29 4.62 -1.01 8.73
C LYS A 29 5.70 -0.07 8.19
N GLY A 30 5.56 1.23 8.43
CA GLY A 30 6.59 2.23 8.16
C GLY A 30 6.90 3.14 9.35
N ALA A 31 7.52 4.28 9.06
CA ALA A 31 7.74 5.37 10.00
C ALA A 31 6.45 6.17 10.25
N VAL A 32 6.40 6.88 11.38
CA VAL A 32 5.27 7.76 11.74
C VAL A 32 5.28 9.06 10.93
N HIS A 33 6.47 9.49 10.50
CA HIS A 33 6.67 10.69 9.71
C HIS A 33 6.88 10.31 8.24
N ALA A 34 6.28 11.10 7.34
CA ALA A 34 6.42 10.95 5.90
C ALA A 34 6.62 12.32 5.24
N VAL A 35 7.36 12.33 4.14
CA VAL A 35 7.43 13.48 3.22
C VAL A 35 6.66 13.08 1.98
N LEU A 36 5.60 13.82 1.66
CA LEU A 36 4.66 13.47 0.60
C LEU A 36 4.55 14.61 -0.42
N SER A 37 4.40 14.27 -1.69
CA SER A 37 4.08 15.26 -2.72
C SER A 37 2.63 15.72 -2.58
N ARG A 38 2.29 16.92 -3.10
CA ARG A 38 0.90 17.38 -3.16
C ARG A 38 0.00 16.35 -3.86
N ALA A 39 0.45 15.78 -4.98
CA ALA A 39 -0.32 14.79 -5.73
C ALA A 39 -0.59 13.50 -4.92
N PHE A 40 0.37 13.07 -4.09
CA PHE A 40 0.14 11.94 -3.18
C PHE A 40 -0.90 12.29 -2.12
N VAL A 41 -0.88 13.51 -1.58
CA VAL A 41 -1.88 13.97 -0.61
C VAL A 41 -3.27 14.02 -1.24
N GLU A 42 -3.40 14.55 -2.46
CA GLU A 42 -4.68 14.54 -3.21
C GLU A 42 -5.20 13.12 -3.42
N PHE A 43 -4.31 12.18 -3.77
CA PHE A 43 -4.67 10.76 -3.88
C PHE A 43 -5.15 10.19 -2.53
N ALA A 44 -4.43 10.45 -1.45
CA ALA A 44 -4.77 9.93 -0.12
C ALA A 44 -6.13 10.44 0.39
N LEU A 45 -6.51 11.66 0.02
CA LEU A 45 -7.78 12.29 0.43
C LEU A 45 -8.97 11.88 -0.43
N HIS A 46 -8.77 11.65 -1.73
CA HIS A 46 -9.88 11.53 -2.68
C HIS A 46 -10.00 10.17 -3.38
N ASN A 47 -8.96 9.33 -3.35
CA ASN A 47 -9.04 8.01 -3.95
C ASN A 47 -9.90 7.08 -3.08
N GLU A 48 -10.93 6.47 -3.66
CA GLU A 48 -11.85 5.53 -2.98
C GLU A 48 -11.10 4.44 -2.20
N LYS A 49 -10.11 3.77 -2.82
CA LYS A 49 -9.34 2.71 -2.16
C LYS A 49 -8.50 3.23 -1.01
N ALA A 50 -7.97 4.44 -1.12
CA ALA A 50 -7.21 5.08 -0.04
C ALA A 50 -8.12 5.46 1.13
N VAL A 51 -9.31 6.01 0.85
CA VAL A 51 -10.30 6.39 1.87
C VAL A 51 -10.87 5.17 2.60
N GLU A 52 -11.22 4.11 1.88
CA GLU A 52 -11.66 2.86 2.53
C GLU A 52 -10.54 2.22 3.35
N PHE A 53 -9.30 2.25 2.85
CA PHE A 53 -8.16 1.77 3.61
C PHE A 53 -7.91 2.62 4.86
N TYR A 54 -8.09 3.95 4.79
CA TYR A 54 -8.04 4.84 5.95
C TYR A 54 -9.07 4.42 7.00
N ASN A 55 -10.34 4.21 6.59
CA ASN A 55 -11.40 3.75 7.48
C ASN A 55 -11.05 2.41 8.13
N TRP A 56 -10.47 1.47 7.37
CA TRP A 56 -9.98 0.21 7.92
C TRP A 56 -8.85 0.41 8.96
N THR A 57 -7.92 1.35 8.73
CA THR A 57 -6.83 1.61 9.68
C THR A 57 -7.32 2.11 11.05
N THR A 58 -8.48 2.76 11.14
CA THR A 58 -9.06 3.22 12.41
C THR A 58 -9.37 2.09 13.39
N GLN A 59 -9.50 0.85 12.88
CA GLN A 59 -9.76 -0.36 13.65
C GLN A 59 -8.47 -1.11 14.03
N THR A 60 -7.29 -0.57 13.69
CA THR A 60 -5.98 -1.17 13.97
C THR A 60 -5.33 -0.57 15.23
N LYS A 61 -4.36 -1.27 15.81
CA LYS A 61 -3.71 -0.82 17.07
C LYS A 61 -2.77 0.38 16.90
N ILE A 62 -2.14 0.49 15.73
CA ILE A 62 -1.04 1.44 15.47
C ILE A 62 -1.20 1.99 14.03
N PRO A 63 -2.24 2.80 13.78
CA PRO A 63 -2.60 3.28 12.44
C PRO A 63 -1.57 4.25 11.85
N ASP A 64 -0.92 5.04 12.70
CA ASP A 64 0.11 6.03 12.38
C ASP A 64 1.33 5.42 11.67
N LYS A 65 1.66 4.16 11.96
CA LYS A 65 2.73 3.41 11.29
C LYS A 65 2.25 2.59 10.09
N THR A 66 0.98 2.69 9.71
CA THR A 66 0.38 1.81 8.70
C THR A 66 -0.04 2.58 7.45
N PHE A 67 -0.76 3.70 7.60
CA PHE A 67 -1.49 4.31 6.48
C PHE A 67 -0.60 4.72 5.29
N PHE A 68 0.25 5.73 5.46
CA PHE A 68 1.07 6.26 4.36
C PHE A 68 2.07 5.24 3.81
N ALA A 69 2.67 4.43 4.68
CA ALA A 69 3.60 3.40 4.29
C ALA A 69 2.95 2.34 3.39
N THR A 70 1.69 1.99 3.68
CA THR A 70 0.93 1.02 2.89
C THR A 70 0.56 1.60 1.52
N LEU A 71 0.07 2.84 1.47
CA LEU A 71 -0.25 3.50 0.19
C LEU A 71 0.99 3.57 -0.71
N ASN A 72 2.17 3.83 -0.14
CA ASN A 72 3.43 3.88 -0.88
C ASN A 72 3.90 2.51 -1.40
N HIS A 73 3.69 1.42 -0.65
CA HIS A 73 4.27 0.09 -0.95
C HIS A 73 3.29 -0.88 -1.60
N ASN A 74 2.14 -0.40 -2.07
CA ASN A 74 1.20 -1.18 -2.88
C ASN A 74 1.14 -0.57 -4.29
N PRO A 75 2.01 -1.01 -5.23
CA PRO A 75 2.06 -0.47 -6.58
C PRO A 75 0.72 -0.52 -7.33
N SER A 76 -0.13 -1.50 -7.00
CA SER A 76 -1.48 -1.65 -7.57
C SER A 76 -2.45 -0.53 -7.22
N LEU A 77 -2.13 0.33 -6.24
CA LEU A 77 -2.91 1.50 -5.89
C LEU A 77 -2.61 2.71 -6.80
N GLY A 78 -1.45 2.72 -7.46
CA GLY A 78 -1.07 3.80 -8.37
C GLY A 78 -0.90 5.16 -7.69
N ALA A 79 -0.54 5.19 -6.41
CA ALA A 79 -0.34 6.44 -5.68
C ALA A 79 0.80 7.27 -6.33
N PRO A 80 0.60 8.58 -6.60
CA PRO A 80 1.60 9.41 -7.29
C PRO A 80 2.94 9.49 -6.53
N GLY A 81 4.04 9.09 -7.18
CA GLY A 81 5.37 9.06 -6.56
C GLY A 81 5.61 7.89 -5.61
N ALA A 82 4.68 6.92 -5.54
CA ALA A 82 4.84 5.71 -4.77
C ALA A 82 5.84 4.73 -5.42
N TYR A 83 6.26 3.74 -4.64
CA TYR A 83 7.10 2.65 -5.13
C TYR A 83 6.36 1.83 -6.20
N THR A 84 6.98 1.67 -7.37
CA THR A 84 6.37 1.02 -8.55
C THR A 84 6.67 -0.47 -8.68
N GLY A 85 7.38 -1.08 -7.72
CA GLY A 85 7.88 -2.46 -7.84
C GLY A 85 9.34 -2.52 -8.27
N TRP A 86 9.86 -3.74 -8.43
CA TRP A 86 11.30 -3.99 -8.60
C TRP A 86 11.78 -4.01 -10.07
N PHE A 87 10.97 -3.57 -11.05
CA PHE A 87 11.39 -3.57 -12.45
C PHE A 87 10.84 -2.35 -13.20
N VAL A 88 11.71 -1.38 -13.46
CA VAL A 88 11.62 -0.60 -14.69
C VAL A 88 12.62 -1.26 -15.65
N VAL A 89 12.14 -2.10 -16.57
CA VAL A 89 12.94 -2.38 -17.76
C VAL A 89 12.97 -1.08 -18.53
N ILE A 90 14.08 -0.35 -18.40
CA ILE A 90 14.36 0.78 -19.28
C ILE A 90 14.55 0.17 -20.67
N ARG A 91 13.50 0.17 -21.50
CA ARG A 91 13.69 -0.01 -22.94
C ARG A 91 14.48 1.22 -23.39
N ILE A 92 15.79 1.09 -23.47
CA ILE A 92 16.61 2.00 -24.26
C ILE A 92 16.18 1.71 -25.70
N SER A 93 15.19 2.44 -26.20
CA SER A 93 14.98 2.51 -27.64
C SER A 93 16.24 3.15 -28.22
N HIS A 94 16.99 2.32 -28.92
CA HIS A 94 18.10 2.64 -29.79
C HIS A 94 17.85 3.98 -30.50
N VAL A 95 18.68 4.99 -30.22
CA VAL A 95 18.83 6.15 -31.11
C VAL A 95 19.77 5.67 -32.21
N GLU A 96 19.23 5.41 -33.39
CA GLU A 96 20.05 5.30 -34.59
C GLU A 96 20.60 6.70 -34.90
N VAL A 97 21.93 6.78 -35.02
CA VAL A 97 22.67 7.95 -35.49
C VAL A 97 22.85 7.82 -36.99
#